data_AF-U7H417-F1
#
_entry.id   AF-U7H417-F1
#
_cell.length_a   1.000
_cell.length_b   1.000
_cell.length_c   1.000
_cell.angle_alpha   90.00
_cell.angle_beta   90.00
_cell.angle_gamma   90.00
#
_symmetry.space_group_name_H-M   'P 1'
#
loop_
_entity.id
_entity.type
_entity.pdbx_description
1 polymer ?
#
loop_
_entity_poly.entity_id
_entity_poly.type
_entity_poly.pdbx_seq_one_letter_code
_entity_poly.pdbx_strand_id
1 'polypeptide(L)'
;MDWSWDGVKDVVAKAAPLLGSALGPAGGAVGTLIATALGVDDNPDAVAEAIKADPQALVKLKELEREHKRELKQMVLEAETARLAEINKTMRAEASAQDGYVRRWRPTFGYMVAITWLVQSVAIAWAMVGAPENAADLINAVTALTPMWGIALSILGINITARSRDKRASAGQDGRSLLDRLADTLEGKRHG
;
A
#
# COMPACT_ATOMS: atom_id res chain seq x y z
N MET A 1 3.97 20.60 -22.03
CA MET A 1 4.55 20.26 -20.72
C MET A 1 3.75 19.06 -20.30
N ASP A 2 4.31 17.87 -20.49
CA ASP A 2 3.49 16.65 -20.55
C ASP A 2 3.14 16.20 -19.14
N TRP A 3 1.86 16.27 -18.79
CA TRP A 3 1.30 15.83 -17.53
C TRP A 3 1.12 14.33 -17.51
N SER A 4 1.45 13.71 -16.39
CA SER A 4 1.04 12.34 -16.09
C SER A 4 -0.22 12.33 -15.23
N TRP A 5 -0.96 11.23 -15.29
CA TRP A 5 -2.10 11.01 -14.37
C TRP A 5 -1.70 11.07 -12.90
N ASP A 6 -0.45 10.72 -12.56
CA ASP A 6 0.08 10.87 -11.20
C ASP A 6 0.19 12.35 -10.78
N GLY A 7 0.64 13.23 -11.68
CA GLY A 7 0.68 14.67 -11.42
C GLY A 7 -0.71 15.27 -11.24
N VAL A 8 -1.66 14.87 -12.10
CA VAL A 8 -3.07 15.31 -12.01
C VAL A 8 -3.68 14.83 -10.69
N LYS A 9 -3.46 13.57 -10.34
CA LYS A 9 -3.93 12.96 -9.09
C LYS A 9 -3.52 13.77 -7.86
N ASP A 10 -2.26 14.18 -7.76
CA ASP A 10 -1.77 14.93 -6.59
C ASP A 10 -2.45 16.30 -6.44
N VAL A 11 -2.79 16.95 -7.56
CA VAL A 11 -3.54 18.22 -7.55
C VAL A 11 -5.00 17.98 -7.17
N VAL A 12 -5.64 16.99 -7.79
CA VAL A 12 -7.05 16.63 -7.51
C VAL A 12 -7.22 16.20 -6.06
N ALA A 13 -6.30 15.39 -5.51
CA ALA A 13 -6.36 14.87 -4.14
C ALA A 13 -6.37 15.97 -3.07
N LYS A 14 -5.80 17.16 -3.35
CA LYS A 14 -5.81 18.30 -2.41
C LYS A 14 -7.21 18.90 -2.24
N ALA A 15 -8.05 18.86 -3.28
CA ALA A 15 -9.40 19.42 -3.26
C ALA A 15 -10.49 18.35 -3.06
N ALA A 16 -10.28 17.17 -3.66
CA ALA A 16 -11.18 16.02 -3.69
C ALA A 16 -10.38 14.73 -3.46
N PRO A 17 -10.16 14.34 -2.18
CA PRO A 17 -9.31 13.21 -1.81
C PRO A 17 -9.77 11.85 -2.34
N LEU A 18 -11.08 11.58 -2.42
CA LEU A 18 -11.62 10.33 -2.94
C LEU A 18 -11.47 10.24 -4.45
N LEU A 19 -11.69 11.34 -5.18
CA LEU A 19 -11.41 11.39 -6.62
C LEU A 19 -9.92 11.15 -6.90
N GLY A 20 -9.04 11.81 -6.14
CA GLY A 20 -7.60 11.58 -6.22
C GLY A 20 -7.21 10.13 -5.87
N SER A 21 -7.83 9.52 -4.87
CA SER A 21 -7.58 8.11 -4.55
C SER A 21 -8.06 7.18 -5.66
N ALA A 22 -9.18 7.48 -6.31
CA ALA A 22 -9.79 6.67 -7.35
C ALA A 22 -9.02 6.76 -8.68
N LEU A 23 -8.36 7.90 -8.95
CA LEU A 23 -7.46 8.06 -10.09
C LEU A 23 -6.29 7.08 -10.13
N GLY A 24 -5.93 6.47 -8.99
CA GLY A 24 -4.92 5.41 -8.95
C GLY A 24 -5.42 4.10 -9.59
N PRO A 25 -6.25 3.33 -8.87
CA PRO A 25 -6.66 2.00 -9.31
C PRO A 25 -7.76 2.02 -10.39
N ALA A 26 -8.48 3.14 -10.54
CA ALA A 26 -9.54 3.33 -11.55
C ALA A 26 -9.28 4.55 -12.45
N GLY A 27 -8.00 4.85 -12.72
CA GLY A 27 -7.56 6.07 -13.41
C GLY A 27 -8.25 6.37 -14.73
N GLY A 28 -8.48 5.35 -15.57
CA GLY A 28 -9.21 5.53 -16.83
C GLY A 28 -10.64 6.02 -16.63
N ALA A 29 -11.44 5.30 -15.85
CA ALA A 29 -12.86 5.64 -15.64
C ALA A 29 -13.03 6.98 -14.89
N VAL A 30 -12.20 7.22 -13.87
CA VAL A 30 -12.26 8.45 -13.05
C VAL A 30 -11.71 9.64 -13.83
N GLY A 31 -10.68 9.43 -14.66
CA GLY A 31 -10.14 10.43 -15.58
C GLY A 31 -11.21 10.93 -16.55
N THR A 32 -11.95 10.02 -17.19
CA THR A 32 -13.06 10.38 -18.08
C THR A 32 -14.17 11.14 -17.36
N LEU A 33 -14.53 10.73 -16.13
CA LEU A 33 -15.53 11.44 -15.32
C LEU A 33 -15.10 12.88 -15.01
N ILE A 34 -13.83 13.07 -14.66
CA ILE A 34 -13.26 14.40 -14.38
C ILE A 34 -13.22 15.25 -15.65
N ALA A 35 -12.72 14.69 -16.76
CA ALA A 35 -12.65 15.40 -18.04
C ALA A 35 -14.05 15.85 -18.51
N THR A 36 -15.04 14.98 -18.37
CA THR A 36 -16.45 15.28 -18.69
C THR A 36 -17.01 16.40 -17.80
N ALA A 37 -16.76 16.35 -16.49
CA ALA A 37 -17.23 17.37 -15.55
C ALA A 37 -16.58 18.75 -15.78
N LEU A 38 -15.34 18.76 -16.28
CA LEU A 38 -14.60 19.98 -16.63
C LEU A 38 -14.85 20.44 -18.07
N GLY A 39 -15.45 19.60 -18.92
CA GLY A 39 -15.74 19.91 -20.32
C GLY A 39 -14.48 19.95 -21.20
N VAL A 40 -13.49 19.11 -20.89
CA VAL A 40 -12.21 19.04 -21.61
C VAL A 40 -11.96 17.64 -22.17
N ASP A 41 -10.93 17.53 -23.01
CA ASP A 41 -10.52 16.24 -23.57
C ASP A 41 -10.08 15.26 -22.47
N ASP A 42 -10.33 13.96 -22.69
CA ASP A 42 -9.98 12.88 -21.77
C ASP A 42 -8.49 12.52 -21.84
N ASN A 43 -7.66 13.47 -21.43
CA ASN A 43 -6.22 13.28 -21.27
C ASN A 43 -5.68 14.12 -20.09
N PRO A 44 -4.55 13.70 -19.48
CA PRO A 44 -3.99 14.36 -18.30
C PRO A 44 -3.67 15.84 -18.53
N ASP A 45 -3.18 16.18 -19.72
CA ASP A 45 -2.76 17.55 -20.06
C ASP A 45 -3.96 18.50 -20.06
N ALA A 46 -5.04 18.14 -20.75
CA ALA A 46 -6.25 18.95 -20.83
C ALA A 46 -6.90 19.14 -19.46
N VAL A 47 -6.97 18.09 -18.65
CA VAL A 47 -7.48 18.16 -17.27
C VAL A 47 -6.60 19.04 -16.39
N ALA A 48 -5.27 18.89 -16.47
CA ALA A 48 -4.34 19.69 -15.68
C ALA A 48 -4.42 21.18 -16.04
N GLU A 49 -4.46 21.50 -17.34
CA GLU A 49 -4.56 22.88 -17.80
C GLU A 49 -5.92 23.49 -17.43
N ALA A 50 -7.02 22.72 -17.49
CA ALA A 50 -8.33 23.17 -17.00
C ALA A 50 -8.30 23.53 -15.51
N ILE A 51 -7.65 22.71 -14.69
CA ILE A 51 -7.52 22.94 -13.24
C ILE A 51 -6.66 24.17 -12.95
N LYS A 52 -5.60 24.42 -13.73
CA LYS A 52 -4.76 25.62 -13.57
C LYS A 52 -5.45 26.89 -14.04
N ALA A 53 -6.16 26.82 -15.16
CA ALA A 53 -6.76 27.98 -15.80
C ALA A 53 -7.96 28.51 -15.00
N ASP A 54 -8.68 27.64 -14.29
CA ASP A 54 -9.88 28.01 -13.55
C ASP A 54 -9.86 27.49 -12.10
N PRO A 55 -9.72 28.38 -11.09
CA PRO A 55 -9.86 28.00 -9.69
C PRO A 55 -11.23 27.38 -9.34
N GLN A 56 -12.29 27.66 -10.11
CA GLN A 56 -13.60 27.03 -9.92
C GLN A 56 -13.61 25.55 -10.33
N ALA A 57 -12.65 25.09 -11.14
CA ALA A 57 -12.50 23.67 -11.46
C ALA A 57 -12.34 22.82 -10.20
N LEU A 58 -11.59 23.29 -9.20
CA LEU A 58 -11.42 22.59 -7.91
C LEU A 58 -12.73 22.52 -7.11
N VAL A 59 -13.60 23.54 -7.22
CA VAL A 59 -14.92 23.54 -6.59
C VAL A 59 -15.81 22.50 -7.26
N LYS A 60 -15.83 22.45 -8.61
CA LYS A 60 -16.56 21.43 -9.38
C LYS A 60 -16.10 20.02 -9.06
N LEU A 61 -14.79 19.78 -8.92
CA LEU A 61 -14.26 18.48 -8.51
C LEU A 61 -14.74 18.07 -7.12
N LYS A 62 -14.76 19.01 -6.17
CA LYS A 62 -15.28 18.76 -4.82
C LYS A 62 -16.77 18.46 -4.82
N GLU A 63 -17.55 19.12 -5.67
CA GLU A 63 -18.97 18.83 -5.86
C GLU A 63 -19.18 17.45 -6.49
N LEU A 64 -18.43 17.13 -7.54
CA LEU A 64 -18.44 15.83 -8.20
C LEU A 64 -18.12 14.68 -7.22
N GLU A 65 -17.12 14.87 -6.35
CA GLU A 65 -16.81 13.90 -5.29
C GLU A 65 -17.96 13.73 -4.30
N ARG A 66 -18.65 14.82 -3.94
CA ARG A 66 -19.77 14.76 -2.99
C ARG A 66 -20.96 14.02 -3.60
N GLU A 67 -21.23 14.26 -4.87
CA GLU A 67 -22.30 13.61 -5.62
C GLU A 67 -22.04 12.11 -5.78
N HIS A 68 -20.83 11.74 -6.21
CA HIS A 68 -20.48 10.35 -6.52
C HIS A 68 -19.75 9.64 -5.37
N LYS A 69 -19.82 10.17 -4.14
CA LYS A 69 -19.01 9.71 -3.00
C LYS A 69 -19.09 8.20 -2.76
N ARG A 70 -20.29 7.63 -2.88
CA ARG A 70 -20.53 6.20 -2.64
C ARG A 70 -19.95 5.35 -3.77
N GLU A 71 -20.15 5.77 -5.02
CA GLU A 71 -19.68 5.08 -6.21
C GLU A 71 -18.16 5.13 -6.32
N LEU A 72 -17.54 6.28 -6.04
CA LEU A 72 -16.08 6.43 -5.99
C LEU A 72 -15.46 5.51 -4.93
N LYS A 73 -16.06 5.44 -3.74
CA LYS A 73 -15.61 4.50 -2.70
C LYS A 73 -15.75 3.06 -3.15
N GLN A 74 -16.87 2.72 -3.79
CA GLN A 74 -17.11 1.38 -4.28
C GLN A 74 -16.10 1.00 -5.36
N MET A 75 -15.85 1.86 -6.35
CA MET A 75 -14.82 1.66 -7.38
C MET A 75 -13.43 1.45 -6.77
N VAL A 76 -13.02 2.28 -5.80
CA VAL A 76 -11.73 2.11 -5.12
C VAL A 76 -11.64 0.76 -4.41
N LEU A 77 -12.69 0.37 -3.68
CA LEU A 77 -12.72 -0.89 -2.95
C LEU A 77 -12.72 -2.10 -3.89
N GLU A 78 -13.49 -2.05 -4.98
CA GLU A 78 -13.55 -3.11 -5.99
C GLU A 78 -12.22 -3.27 -6.70
N ALA A 79 -11.61 -2.16 -7.13
CA ALA A 79 -10.33 -2.20 -7.81
C ALA A 79 -9.19 -2.68 -6.88
N GLU A 80 -9.17 -2.25 -5.61
CA GLU A 80 -8.22 -2.77 -4.63
C GLU A 80 -8.48 -4.25 -4.31
N THR A 81 -9.75 -4.67 -4.23
CA THR A 81 -10.10 -6.09 -4.03
C THR A 81 -9.63 -6.94 -5.20
N ALA A 82 -9.85 -6.49 -6.43
CA ALA A 82 -9.41 -7.18 -7.64
C ALA A 82 -7.88 -7.27 -7.69
N ARG A 83 -7.17 -6.17 -7.39
CA ARG A 83 -5.71 -6.14 -7.30
C ARG A 83 -5.18 -7.09 -6.24
N LEU A 84 -5.76 -7.09 -5.04
CA LEU A 84 -5.36 -8.01 -3.97
C LEU A 84 -5.66 -9.46 -4.35
N ALA A 85 -6.76 -9.74 -5.05
CA ALA A 85 -7.08 -11.08 -5.55
C ALA A 85 -6.04 -11.57 -6.56
N GLU A 86 -5.60 -10.71 -7.48
CA GLU A 86 -4.54 -11.03 -8.44
C GLU A 86 -3.20 -11.28 -7.74
N ILE A 87 -2.81 -10.42 -6.80
CA ILE A 87 -1.60 -10.62 -5.99
C ILE A 87 -1.67 -11.94 -5.22
N ASN A 88 -2.80 -12.26 -4.59
CA ASN A 88 -2.96 -13.53 -3.87
C ASN A 88 -2.89 -14.73 -4.82
N LYS A 89 -3.40 -14.60 -6.05
CA LYS A 89 -3.30 -15.65 -7.08
C LYS A 89 -1.84 -15.91 -7.46
N THR A 90 -1.06 -14.86 -7.73
CA THR A 90 0.37 -15.00 -8.04
C THR A 90 1.17 -15.55 -6.86
N MET A 91 0.90 -15.08 -5.63
CA MET A 91 1.53 -15.63 -4.42
C MET A 91 1.26 -17.12 -4.21
N ARG A 92 0.03 -17.58 -4.43
CA ARG A 92 -0.31 -19.02 -4.35
C ARG A 92 0.37 -19.83 -5.45
N ALA A 93 0.48 -19.27 -6.66
CA ALA A 93 1.23 -19.89 -7.75
C ALA A 93 2.73 -20.01 -7.41
N GLU A 94 3.35 -18.99 -6.83
CA GLU A 94 4.74 -19.04 -6.34
C GLU A 94 4.92 -20.09 -5.24
N ALA A 95 4.00 -20.15 -4.27
CA ALA A 95 4.09 -21.10 -3.15
C ALA A 95 3.93 -22.56 -3.59
N SER A 96 3.16 -22.80 -4.66
CA SER A 96 2.96 -24.13 -5.26
C SER A 96 3.94 -24.43 -6.40
N ALA A 97 4.87 -23.51 -6.70
CA ALA A 97 5.88 -23.72 -7.73
C ALA A 97 6.75 -24.94 -7.41
N GLN A 98 7.02 -25.74 -8.44
CA GLN A 98 7.88 -26.93 -8.33
C GLN A 98 9.32 -26.54 -7.99
N ASP A 99 9.80 -25.43 -8.56
CA ASP A 99 11.12 -24.88 -8.29
C ASP A 99 11.29 -24.52 -6.81
N GLY A 100 12.27 -25.17 -6.18
CA GLY A 100 12.60 -24.98 -4.79
C GLY A 100 13.13 -23.58 -4.46
N TYR A 101 13.79 -22.89 -5.40
CA TYR A 101 14.27 -21.52 -5.22
C TYR A 101 13.09 -20.55 -5.14
N VAL A 102 12.17 -20.60 -6.10
CA VAL A 102 10.95 -19.78 -6.16
C VAL A 102 10.06 -20.02 -4.94
N ARG A 103 9.93 -21.27 -4.47
CA ARG A 103 9.09 -21.56 -3.31
C ARG A 103 9.68 -21.03 -1.99
N ARG A 104 11.01 -20.94 -1.88
CA ARG A 104 11.71 -20.70 -0.61
C ARG A 104 12.27 -19.28 -0.46
N TRP A 105 12.28 -18.46 -1.51
CA TRP A 105 12.88 -17.12 -1.46
C TRP A 105 12.29 -16.26 -0.33
N ARG A 106 10.97 -16.25 -0.13
CA ARG A 106 10.29 -15.45 0.92
C ARG A 106 10.74 -15.86 2.33
N PRO A 107 10.71 -17.14 2.73
CA PRO A 107 11.33 -17.60 3.98
C PRO A 107 12.83 -17.33 4.07
N THR A 108 13.59 -17.57 2.99
CA THR A 108 15.05 -17.39 2.97
C THR A 108 15.44 -15.95 3.28
N PHE A 109 14.71 -14.96 2.75
CA PHE A 109 14.93 -13.55 3.08
C PHE A 109 14.81 -13.31 4.60
N GLY A 110 13.77 -13.86 5.24
CA GLY A 110 13.60 -13.73 6.70
C GLY A 110 14.74 -14.36 7.50
N TYR A 111 15.23 -15.53 7.09
CA TYR A 111 16.38 -16.17 7.73
C TYR A 111 17.67 -15.38 7.51
N MET A 112 17.91 -14.86 6.30
CA MET A 112 19.09 -14.04 6.01
C MET A 112 19.09 -12.77 6.86
N VAL A 113 17.95 -12.09 6.98
CA VAL A 113 17.80 -10.89 7.83
C VAL A 113 18.06 -11.22 9.31
N ALA A 114 17.58 -12.37 9.80
CA ALA A 114 17.86 -12.80 11.17
C ALA A 114 19.34 -13.12 11.40
N ILE A 115 19.99 -13.77 10.44
CA ILE A 115 21.43 -14.09 10.49
C ILE A 115 22.26 -12.80 10.44
N THR A 116 21.95 -11.86 9.55
CA THR A 116 22.69 -10.58 9.49
C THR A 116 22.51 -9.78 10.77
N TRP A 117 21.31 -9.79 11.37
CA TRP A 117 21.08 -9.17 12.68
C TRP A 117 21.95 -9.79 13.78
N LEU A 118 22.02 -11.13 13.82
CA LEU A 118 22.84 -11.85 14.79
C LEU A 118 24.33 -11.53 14.60
N VAL A 119 24.83 -11.61 13.38
CA VAL A 119 26.23 -11.30 13.04
C VAL A 119 26.57 -9.86 13.42
N GLN A 120 25.70 -8.91 13.08
CA GLN A 120 25.92 -7.51 13.42
C GLN A 120 25.92 -7.28 14.94
N SER A 121 24.98 -7.91 15.67
CA SER A 121 24.92 -7.79 17.13
C SER A 121 26.19 -8.34 17.80
N VAL A 122 26.69 -9.48 17.32
CA VAL A 122 27.94 -10.08 17.79
C VAL A 122 29.14 -9.19 17.45
N ALA A 123 29.21 -8.66 16.23
CA ALA A 123 30.30 -7.78 15.81
C ALA A 123 30.35 -6.48 16.63
N ILE A 124 29.20 -5.87 16.92
CA ILE A 124 29.09 -4.68 17.78
C ILE A 124 29.55 -5.02 19.20
N ALA A 125 29.05 -6.12 19.79
CA ALA A 125 29.45 -6.53 21.13
C ALA A 125 30.95 -6.81 21.22
N TRP A 126 31.51 -7.49 20.23
CA TRP A 126 32.94 -7.77 20.15
C TRP A 126 33.77 -6.50 20.01
N ALA A 127 33.37 -5.56 19.14
CA ALA A 127 34.05 -4.27 18.96
C ALA A 127 34.01 -3.40 20.23
N MET A 128 32.87 -3.38 20.93
CA MET A 128 32.72 -2.66 22.21
C MET A 128 33.66 -3.19 23.29
N VAL A 129 33.95 -4.49 23.30
CA VAL A 129 34.88 -5.10 24.26
C VAL A 129 36.34 -4.93 23.82
N GLY A 130 36.61 -5.07 22.52
CA GLY A 130 37.97 -5.05 21.97
C GLY A 130 38.59 -3.66 21.79
N ALA A 131 37.77 -2.63 21.62
CA ALA A 131 38.21 -1.24 21.44
C ALA A 131 37.19 -0.25 22.07
N PRO A 132 37.01 -0.28 23.41
CA PRO A 132 36.00 0.52 24.10
C PRO A 132 36.18 2.03 23.91
N GLU A 133 37.40 2.50 23.63
CA GLU A 133 37.71 3.89 23.31
C GLU A 133 36.96 4.41 22.07
N ASN A 134 36.60 3.53 21.15
CA ASN A 134 35.87 3.88 19.92
C ASN A 134 34.35 3.71 20.06
N ALA A 135 33.82 3.51 21.27
CA ALA A 135 32.40 3.23 21.49
C ALA A 135 31.48 4.33 20.92
N ALA A 136 31.87 5.60 21.03
CA ALA A 136 31.09 6.73 20.49
C ALA A 136 30.99 6.67 18.96
N ASP A 137 32.11 6.41 18.27
CA ASP A 137 32.13 6.28 16.81
C ASP A 137 31.34 5.07 16.33
N LEU A 138 31.41 3.95 17.07
CA LEU A 138 30.63 2.75 16.79
C LEU A 138 29.12 3.02 16.93
N ILE A 139 28.68 3.73 17.96
CA ILE A 139 27.27 4.12 18.15
C ILE A 139 26.80 5.02 16.99
N ASN A 140 27.63 5.99 16.58
CA ASN A 140 27.32 6.85 15.44
C ASN A 140 27.18 6.05 14.14
N ALA A 141 28.09 5.11 13.89
CA ALA A 141 28.04 4.24 12.72
C ALA A 141 26.77 3.35 12.71
N VAL A 142 26.41 2.76 13.87
CA VAL A 142 25.17 1.98 14.00
C VAL A 142 23.94 2.84 13.75
N THR A 143 23.93 4.07 14.28
CA THR A 143 22.84 5.02 14.06
C THR A 143 22.67 5.34 12.58
N ALA A 144 23.78 5.57 11.86
CA ALA A 144 23.78 5.83 10.43
C ALA A 144 23.23 4.66 9.58
N LEU A 145 23.29 3.41 10.07
CA LEU A 145 22.73 2.24 9.40
C LEU A 145 21.20 2.08 9.59
N THR A 146 20.58 2.84 10.51
CA THR A 146 19.16 2.74 10.84
C THR A 146 18.22 2.85 9.63
N PRO A 147 18.42 3.79 8.67
CA PRO A 147 17.53 3.90 7.51
C PRO A 147 17.52 2.62 6.63
N MET A 148 18.69 2.01 6.43
CA MET A 148 18.81 0.75 5.68
C MET A 148 18.03 -0.38 6.36
N TRP A 149 18.15 -0.49 7.69
CA TRP A 149 17.38 -1.45 8.47
C TRP A 149 15.88 -1.16 8.46
N GLY A 150 15.47 0.10 8.46
CA GLY A 150 14.07 0.50 8.33
C GLY A 150 13.42 -0.06 7.06
N ILE A 151 14.12 -0.01 5.93
CA ILE A 151 13.65 -0.58 4.66
C ILE A 151 13.59 -2.11 4.77
N ALA A 152 14.66 -2.77 5.21
CA ALA A 152 14.73 -4.23 5.30
C ALA A 152 13.64 -4.82 6.23
N LEU A 153 13.42 -4.21 7.40
CA LEU A 153 12.40 -4.63 8.35
C LEU A 153 10.98 -4.34 7.85
N SER A 154 10.78 -3.27 7.06
CA SER A 154 9.49 -3.01 6.40
C SER A 154 9.13 -4.13 5.41
N ILE A 155 10.08 -4.55 4.58
CA ILE A 155 9.90 -5.67 3.64
C ILE A 155 9.60 -6.96 4.41
N LEU A 156 10.34 -7.23 5.48
CA LEU A 156 10.11 -8.40 6.33
C LEU A 156 8.71 -8.38 6.98
N GLY A 157 8.26 -7.22 7.46
CA GLY A 157 6.92 -7.03 8.02
C GLY A 157 5.80 -7.31 7.00
N ILE A 158 5.94 -6.83 5.77
CA ILE A 158 5.00 -7.12 4.67
C ILE A 158 4.98 -8.64 4.39
N ASN A 159 6.14 -9.28 4.35
CA ASN A 159 6.23 -10.73 4.11
C ASN A 159 5.58 -11.55 5.25
N ILE A 160 5.81 -11.20 6.52
CA ILE A 160 5.21 -11.86 7.68
C ILE A 160 3.67 -11.72 7.65
N THR A 161 3.17 -10.52 7.37
CA THR A 161 1.73 -10.27 7.31
C THR A 161 1.07 -10.99 6.14
N ALA A 162 1.68 -11.01 4.95
CA ALA A 162 1.22 -11.77 3.80
C ALA A 162 1.16 -13.28 4.11
N ARG A 163 2.24 -13.86 4.66
CA ARG A 163 2.28 -15.27 5.04
C ARG A 163 1.24 -15.62 6.10
N SER A 164 0.96 -14.70 7.02
CA SER A 164 -0.07 -14.89 8.05
C SER A 164 -1.48 -14.86 7.45
N ARG A 165 -1.72 -14.05 6.41
CA ARG A 165 -2.97 -14.06 5.63
C ARG A 165 -3.13 -15.38 4.88
N ASP A 166 -2.07 -15.86 4.22
CA ASP A 166 -2.12 -17.14 3.50
C ASP A 166 -2.45 -18.32 4.41
N LYS A 167 -1.83 -18.37 5.60
CA LYS A 167 -2.13 -19.40 6.61
C LYS A 167 -3.61 -19.35 7.05
N ARG A 168 -4.13 -18.15 7.34
CA ARG A 168 -5.55 -17.98 7.71
C ARG A 168 -6.49 -18.42 6.60
N ALA A 169 -6.20 -18.04 5.35
CA ALA A 169 -6.96 -18.45 4.19
C ALA A 169 -6.94 -19.98 4.00
N SER A 170 -5.78 -20.63 4.15
CA SER A 170 -5.66 -22.09 4.07
C SER A 170 -6.37 -22.83 5.20
N ALA A 171 -6.50 -22.20 6.37
CA ALA A 171 -7.20 -22.74 7.53
C ALA A 171 -8.72 -22.52 7.48
N GLY A 172 -9.26 -21.95 6.39
CA GLY A 172 -10.68 -21.61 6.28
C GLY A 172 -11.14 -20.53 7.25
N GLN A 173 -10.21 -19.78 7.86
CA GLN A 173 -10.56 -18.68 8.75
C GLN A 173 -10.92 -17.46 7.91
N ASP A 174 -12.24 -17.22 7.78
CA ASP A 174 -12.75 -15.95 7.26
C ASP A 174 -12.09 -14.81 8.03
N GLY A 175 -11.44 -13.89 7.31
CA GLY A 175 -10.70 -12.76 7.87
C GLY A 175 -11.54 -11.73 8.65
N ARG A 176 -12.80 -12.06 8.95
CA ARG A 176 -13.74 -11.25 9.73
C ARG A 176 -13.19 -11.05 11.14
N SER A 177 -13.10 -9.78 11.53
CA SER A 177 -12.74 -9.36 12.88
C SER A 177 -13.75 -9.90 13.89
N LEU A 178 -13.33 -10.05 15.16
CA LEU A 178 -14.25 -10.30 16.27
C LEU A 178 -15.35 -9.23 16.33
N LEU A 179 -15.01 -7.99 15.94
CA LEU A 179 -15.97 -6.89 15.83
C LEU A 179 -17.01 -7.12 14.73
N ASP A 180 -16.61 -7.66 13.57
CA ASP A 180 -17.53 -7.96 12.47
C ASP A 180 -18.53 -9.04 12.89
N ARG A 181 -18.05 -10.06 13.63
CA ARG A 181 -18.91 -11.12 14.16
C ARG A 181 -19.90 -10.61 15.22
N LEU A 182 -19.44 -9.69 16.07
CA LEU A 182 -20.29 -9.04 17.08
C LEU A 182 -21.33 -8.12 16.43
N ALA A 183 -20.95 -7.39 15.38
CA ALA A 183 -21.87 -6.56 14.60
C ALA A 183 -22.98 -7.41 13.95
N ASP A 184 -22.64 -8.53 13.31
CA ASP A 184 -23.61 -9.48 12.75
C ASP A 184 -24.55 -10.04 13.83
N THR A 185 -24.04 -10.30 15.05
CA THR A 185 -24.88 -10.81 16.15
C THR A 185 -25.84 -9.75 16.68
N LEU A 186 -25.46 -8.47 16.62
CA LEU A 186 -26.30 -7.34 17.04
C LEU A 186 -27.33 -6.98 15.96
N GLU A 187 -26.98 -7.03 14.68
CA GLU A 187 -27.92 -6.86 13.57
C GLU A 187 -28.93 -8.01 13.50
N GLY A 188 -28.49 -9.26 13.69
CA GLY A 188 -29.38 -10.43 13.72
C GLY A 188 -30.40 -10.39 14.87
N LYS A 189 -30.08 -9.74 16.00
CA LYS A 189 -31.02 -9.54 17.13
C LYS A 189 -31.99 -8.38 16.93
N ARG A 190 -31.76 -7.50 15.94
CA ARG A 190 -32.61 -6.32 15.69
C ARG A 190 -33.75 -6.62 14.70
N HIS A 191 -33.68 -7.76 14.02
CA HIS A 191 -34.65 -8.21 13.02
C HIS A 191 -35.41 -9.50 13.41
N GLY A 192 -35.27 -9.98 14.64
CA GLY A 192 -36.08 -11.05 15.23
C GLY A 192 -36.86 -10.54 16.43
#